data_AF-A0A7L8ABK9-F1
#
_entry.id   AF-A0A7L8ABK9-F1
#
_cell.length_a   1.000
_cell.length_b   1.000
_cell.length_c   1.000
_cell.angle_alpha   90.00
_cell.angle_beta   90.00
_cell.angle_gamma   90.00
#
_symmetry.space_group_name_H-M   'P 1'
#
loop_
_entity.id
_entity.type
_entity.pdbx_description
1 polymer ?
#
loop_
_entity_poly.entity_id
_entity_poly.type
_entity_poly.pdbx_seq_one_letter_code
_entity_poly.pdbx_strand_id
1 'polypeptide(L)'
;MNTEKIDIQILSKTDNLRLYIIEHTLHIETLISEAIGSLLNIDYETSKSFGFRSSSLSFSQKTYIIQDIKGLESEMAKKLNALMNIRNKFAHVQVIDSFEKFFEIASNGEQIKNSLEKWYSVENKKEEDNKYKFLFFLLSEEITKMLWDLRVKDRLEKSVLQAEKVFQKGQLESFKEIMNESENPEEINAEVLKRTIKKVPQLRVESKK
;
A
#
# COMPACT_ATOMS: atom_id res chain seq x y z
N MET A 1 31.99 -18.95 -12.42
CA MET A 1 31.12 -17.99 -11.70
C MET A 1 29.94 -17.70 -12.58
N ASN A 2 28.77 -18.27 -12.25
CA ASN A 2 27.53 -17.95 -12.94
C ASN A 2 27.15 -16.51 -12.57
N THR A 3 27.20 -15.62 -13.54
CA THR A 3 26.48 -14.36 -13.49
C THR A 3 25.00 -14.72 -13.60
N GLU A 4 24.34 -14.89 -12.46
CA GLU A 4 22.88 -14.81 -12.42
C GLU A 4 22.51 -13.47 -13.06
N LYS A 5 22.03 -13.52 -14.30
CA LYS A 5 21.32 -12.40 -14.90
C LYS A 5 20.15 -12.15 -13.97
N ILE A 6 20.21 -11.07 -13.20
CA ILE A 6 19.04 -10.51 -12.56
C ILE A 6 18.07 -10.28 -13.72
N ASP A 7 17.06 -11.13 -13.82
CA ASP A 7 16.04 -11.07 -14.85
C ASP A 7 15.12 -9.91 -14.44
N ILE A 8 15.60 -8.70 -14.67
CA ILE A 8 14.84 -7.48 -14.45
C ILE A 8 13.69 -7.56 -15.44
N GLN A 9 12.50 -7.94 -14.97
CA GLN A 9 11.27 -7.76 -15.73
C GLN A 9 11.04 -6.26 -15.84
N ILE A 10 11.66 -5.63 -16.84
CA ILE A 10 11.35 -4.25 -17.19
C ILE A 10 9.86 -4.26 -17.58
N LEU A 11 9.02 -3.64 -16.76
CA LEU A 11 7.56 -3.56 -16.97
C LEU A 11 7.22 -3.03 -18.36
N SER A 12 8.04 -2.08 -18.83
CA SER A 12 7.91 -1.45 -20.14
C SER A 12 9.06 -1.81 -21.06
N LYS A 13 8.76 -2.38 -22.22
CA LYS A 13 9.77 -2.66 -23.28
C LYS A 13 9.90 -1.53 -24.30
N THR A 14 9.24 -0.39 -24.09
CA THR A 14 9.26 0.72 -25.04
C THR A 14 10.53 1.57 -24.97
N ASP A 15 10.97 2.04 -26.12
CA ASP A 15 12.04 3.02 -26.25
C ASP A 15 11.52 4.45 -26.02
N ASN A 16 10.21 4.67 -26.13
CA ASN A 16 9.61 5.99 -25.89
C ASN A 16 9.57 6.32 -24.39
N LEU A 17 10.35 7.32 -23.96
CA LEU A 17 10.47 7.66 -22.54
C LEU A 17 9.14 8.05 -21.87
N ARG A 18 8.28 8.80 -22.58
CA ARG A 18 6.97 9.16 -22.04
C ARG A 18 6.12 7.91 -21.78
N LEU A 19 6.02 7.02 -22.76
CA LEU A 19 5.25 5.79 -22.62
C LEU A 19 5.85 4.90 -21.52
N TYR A 20 7.18 4.83 -21.44
CA TYR A 20 7.90 4.11 -20.39
C TYR A 20 7.51 4.56 -18.98
N ILE A 21 7.47 5.87 -18.75
CA ILE A 21 7.06 6.45 -17.46
C ILE A 21 5.58 6.17 -17.18
N ILE A 22 4.72 6.30 -18.19
CA ILE A 22 3.28 6.04 -18.05
C ILE A 22 3.00 4.58 -17.72
N GLU A 23 3.62 3.63 -18.40
CA GLU A 23 3.41 2.20 -18.15
C GLU A 23 3.82 1.78 -16.72
N HIS A 24 5.00 2.22 -16.25
CA HIS A 24 5.43 1.96 -14.87
C HIS A 24 4.47 2.58 -13.85
N THR A 25 4.02 3.81 -14.09
CA THR A 25 3.14 4.52 -13.14
C THR A 25 1.71 4.01 -13.17
N LEU A 26 1.21 3.48 -14.29
CA LEU A 26 -0.07 2.77 -14.36
C LEU A 26 -0.04 1.45 -13.56
N HIS A 27 1.07 0.72 -13.64
CA HIS A 27 1.27 -0.46 -12.80
C HIS A 27 1.24 -0.09 -11.30
N ILE A 28 2.00 0.92 -10.91
CA ILE A 28 2.01 1.43 -9.53
C ILE A 28 0.62 1.94 -9.12
N GLU A 29 -0.11 2.63 -9.99
CA GLU A 29 -1.47 3.08 -9.71
C GLU A 29 -2.41 1.91 -9.37
N THR A 30 -2.28 0.81 -10.12
CA THR A 30 -3.05 -0.42 -9.87
C THR A 30 -2.69 -1.00 -8.51
N LEU A 31 -1.39 -1.09 -8.19
CA LEU A 31 -0.93 -1.56 -6.88
C LEU A 31 -1.38 -0.67 -5.73
N ILE A 32 -1.43 0.65 -5.92
CA ILE A 32 -1.99 1.57 -4.93
C ILE A 32 -3.48 1.27 -4.71
N SER A 33 -4.26 1.12 -5.78
CA SER A 33 -5.68 0.76 -5.68
C SER A 33 -5.88 -0.58 -4.95
N GLU A 34 -5.07 -1.59 -5.27
CA GLU A 34 -5.08 -2.88 -4.59
C GLU A 34 -4.72 -2.77 -3.11
N ALA A 35 -3.72 -1.97 -2.77
CA ALA A 35 -3.27 -1.76 -1.40
C ALA A 35 -4.34 -1.06 -0.57
N ILE A 36 -4.93 0.02 -1.08
CA ILE A 36 -6.04 0.73 -0.43
C ILE A 36 -7.26 -0.20 -0.29
N GLY A 37 -7.58 -0.95 -1.34
CA GLY A 37 -8.67 -1.94 -1.32
C GLY A 37 -8.46 -2.98 -0.22
N SER A 38 -7.26 -3.55 -0.11
CA SER A 38 -6.91 -4.48 0.96
C SER A 38 -7.14 -3.85 2.33
N LEU A 39 -6.53 -2.70 2.59
CA LEU A 39 -6.58 -2.01 3.88
C LEU A 39 -8.01 -1.68 4.31
N LEU A 40 -8.83 -1.17 3.39
CA LEU A 40 -10.21 -0.79 3.65
C LEU A 40 -11.21 -1.96 3.54
N ASN A 41 -10.74 -3.17 3.21
CA ASN A 41 -11.57 -4.34 2.93
C ASN A 41 -12.63 -4.07 1.83
N ILE A 42 -12.18 -3.45 0.74
CA ILE A 42 -12.97 -3.11 -0.44
C ILE A 42 -12.38 -3.85 -1.64
N ASP A 43 -13.25 -4.48 -2.44
CA ASP A 43 -12.86 -4.93 -3.76
C ASP A 43 -12.61 -3.71 -4.67
N TYR A 44 -11.33 -3.45 -4.95
CA TYR A 44 -10.93 -2.26 -5.69
C TYR A 44 -11.41 -2.31 -7.15
N GLU A 45 -11.57 -3.48 -7.76
CA GLU A 45 -11.96 -3.62 -9.17
C GLU A 45 -13.38 -3.12 -9.41
N THR A 46 -14.28 -3.46 -8.47
CA THR A 46 -15.68 -3.03 -8.51
C THR A 46 -15.92 -1.67 -7.87
N SER A 47 -14.92 -1.13 -7.15
CA SER A 47 -14.99 0.17 -6.47
C SER A 47 -15.19 1.33 -7.43
N LYS A 48 -16.13 2.22 -7.07
CA LYS A 48 -16.35 3.50 -7.79
C LYS A 48 -15.18 4.47 -7.65
N SER A 49 -14.45 4.38 -6.54
CA SER A 49 -13.38 5.33 -6.17
C SER A 49 -11.99 4.83 -6.54
N PHE A 50 -11.75 3.51 -6.47
CA PHE A 50 -10.42 2.92 -6.66
C PHE A 50 -10.28 2.07 -7.93
N GLY A 51 -11.40 1.69 -8.56
CA GLY A 51 -11.42 0.92 -9.80
C GLY A 51 -11.18 1.77 -11.04
N PHE A 52 -11.67 1.28 -12.18
CA PHE A 52 -11.37 1.83 -13.52
C PHE A 52 -12.51 2.69 -14.11
N ARG A 53 -13.41 3.19 -13.27
CA ARG A 53 -14.59 3.97 -13.72
C ARG A 53 -14.22 5.43 -13.93
N SER A 54 -15.00 6.17 -14.72
CA SER A 54 -14.79 7.61 -14.93
C SER A 54 -14.84 8.45 -13.64
N SER A 55 -15.47 7.93 -12.58
CA SER A 55 -15.52 8.54 -11.24
C SER A 55 -14.35 8.15 -10.34
N SER A 56 -13.38 7.37 -10.82
CA SER A 56 -12.26 6.91 -10.01
C SER A 56 -11.38 8.09 -9.61
N LEU A 57 -10.80 8.01 -8.41
CA LEU A 57 -9.80 8.95 -7.96
C LEU A 57 -8.59 8.94 -8.90
N SER A 58 -7.98 10.10 -9.09
CA SER A 58 -6.76 10.22 -9.88
C SER A 58 -5.57 9.57 -9.19
N PHE A 59 -4.53 9.24 -9.96
CA PHE A 59 -3.25 8.75 -9.43
C PHE A 59 -2.74 9.57 -8.24
N SER A 60 -2.78 10.90 -8.35
CA SER A 60 -2.35 11.80 -7.28
C SER A 60 -3.20 11.66 -6.02
N GLN A 61 -4.53 11.62 -6.16
CA GLN A 61 -5.44 11.45 -5.02
C GLN A 61 -5.22 10.12 -4.31
N LYS A 62 -5.04 9.04 -5.07
CA LYS A 62 -4.71 7.71 -4.52
C LYS A 62 -3.35 7.70 -3.80
N THR A 63 -2.36 8.41 -4.36
CA THR A 63 -1.03 8.54 -3.74
C THR A 63 -1.09 9.27 -2.40
N TYR A 64 -1.89 10.34 -2.29
CA TYR A 64 -2.09 11.04 -1.02
C TYR A 64 -2.72 10.14 0.04
N ILE A 65 -3.71 9.32 -0.33
CA ILE A 65 -4.29 8.34 0.60
C ILE A 65 -3.20 7.40 1.13
N ILE A 66 -2.29 6.91 0.28
CA ILE A 66 -1.17 6.06 0.74
C ILE A 66 -0.25 6.81 1.70
N GLN A 67 0.04 8.08 1.44
CA GLN A 67 0.89 8.90 2.30
C GLN A 67 0.27 9.16 3.67
N ASP A 68 -1.06 9.20 3.75
CA ASP A 68 -1.80 9.38 5.00
C ASP A 68 -1.91 8.09 5.83
N ILE A 69 -1.53 6.93 5.28
CA ILE A 69 -1.52 5.68 6.03
C ILE A 69 -0.45 5.75 7.13
N LYS A 70 -0.89 5.52 8.37
CA LYS A 70 -0.01 5.45 9.53
C LYS A 70 1.05 4.38 9.34
N GLY A 71 2.32 4.77 9.40
CA GLY A 71 3.47 3.86 9.31
C GLY A 71 4.25 3.94 8.00
N LEU A 72 3.86 4.79 7.04
CA LEU A 72 4.72 5.09 5.90
C LEU A 72 5.93 5.92 6.34
N GLU A 73 7.13 5.48 5.98
CA GLU A 73 8.35 6.23 6.26
C GLU A 73 8.37 7.57 5.51
N SER A 74 8.87 8.62 6.17
CA SER A 74 8.89 9.98 5.62
C SER A 74 9.68 10.07 4.30
N GLU A 75 10.72 9.26 4.14
CA GLU A 75 11.51 9.19 2.91
C GLU A 75 10.71 8.58 1.75
N MET A 76 9.84 7.61 2.05
CA MET A 76 9.02 6.98 1.03
C MET A 76 7.89 7.89 0.55
N ALA A 77 7.35 8.73 1.43
CA ALA A 77 6.43 9.79 1.03
C ALA A 77 7.09 10.76 0.03
N LYS A 78 8.37 11.12 0.23
CA LYS A 78 9.11 11.95 -0.73
C LYS A 78 9.30 11.25 -2.07
N LYS A 79 9.61 9.95 -2.06
CA LYS A 79 9.75 9.12 -3.27
C LYS A 79 8.44 9.05 -4.07
N LEU A 80 7.31 8.80 -3.40
CA LEU A 80 5.98 8.85 -4.01
C LEU A 80 5.68 10.23 -4.63
N ASN A 81 6.02 11.30 -3.92
CA ASN A 81 5.86 12.65 -4.44
C ASN A 81 6.72 12.90 -5.69
N ALA A 82 7.98 12.45 -5.69
CA ALA A 82 8.84 12.54 -6.86
C ALA A 82 8.25 11.77 -8.07
N LEU A 83 7.82 10.53 -7.86
CA LEU A 83 7.18 9.70 -8.89
C LEU A 83 5.95 10.40 -9.49
N MET A 84 5.08 10.95 -8.62
CA MET A 84 3.88 11.67 -9.03
C MET A 84 4.18 12.92 -9.84
N ASN A 85 5.20 13.70 -9.46
CA ASN A 85 5.62 14.88 -10.20
C ASN A 85 6.17 14.50 -11.59
N ILE A 86 7.04 13.50 -11.66
CA ILE A 86 7.58 12.98 -12.93
C ILE A 86 6.42 12.53 -13.83
N ARG A 87 5.57 11.63 -13.35
CA ARG A 87 4.40 11.12 -14.08
C ARG A 87 3.53 12.23 -14.63
N ASN A 88 3.12 13.18 -13.79
CA ASN A 88 2.18 14.23 -14.18
C ASN A 88 2.77 15.16 -15.25
N LYS A 89 4.07 15.46 -15.17
CA LYS A 89 4.74 16.28 -16.18
C LYS A 89 4.87 15.56 -17.51
N PHE A 90 5.31 14.29 -17.51
CA PHE A 90 5.39 13.49 -18.74
C PHE A 90 4.02 13.21 -19.36
N ALA A 91 2.97 13.04 -18.55
CA ALA A 91 1.60 12.79 -19.03
C ALA A 91 0.96 14.01 -19.70
N HIS A 92 1.20 15.22 -19.17
CA HIS A 92 0.37 16.39 -19.49
C HIS A 92 1.12 17.54 -20.16
N VAL A 93 2.45 17.59 -20.08
CA VAL A 93 3.25 18.69 -20.66
C VAL A 93 3.90 18.21 -21.95
N GLN A 94 3.34 18.64 -23.09
CA GLN A 94 3.74 18.13 -24.42
C GLN A 94 5.24 18.30 -24.71
N VAL A 95 5.85 19.40 -24.27
CA VAL A 95 7.26 19.73 -24.54
C VAL A 95 8.25 18.88 -23.75
N ILE A 96 7.79 18.15 -22.71
CA ILE A 96 8.64 17.27 -21.91
C ILE A 96 8.70 15.90 -22.59
N ASP A 97 9.85 15.61 -23.20
CA ASP A 97 10.18 14.34 -23.87
C ASP A 97 11.49 13.71 -23.37
N SER A 98 12.25 14.42 -22.52
CA SER A 98 13.48 13.96 -21.86
C SER A 98 13.48 14.32 -20.37
N PHE A 99 14.34 13.69 -19.57
CA PHE A 99 14.53 14.06 -18.17
C PHE A 99 15.17 15.45 -18.03
N GLU A 100 16.07 15.81 -18.95
CA GLU A 100 16.67 17.16 -18.99
C GLU A 100 15.59 18.25 -19.05
N LYS A 101 14.68 18.16 -20.03
CA LYS A 101 13.55 19.11 -20.15
C LYS A 101 12.61 19.04 -18.94
N PHE A 102 12.41 17.86 -18.37
CA PHE A 102 11.63 17.73 -17.14
C PHE A 102 12.28 18.53 -15.99
N PHE A 103 13.59 18.41 -15.79
CA PHE A 103 14.30 19.10 -14.71
C PHE A 103 14.32 20.63 -14.89
N GLU A 104 14.36 21.10 -16.14
CA GLU A 104 14.31 22.53 -16.46
C GLU A 104 12.91 23.14 -16.31
N ILE A 105 11.87 22.42 -16.75
CA ILE A 105 10.50 22.96 -16.87
C ILE A 105 9.69 22.75 -15.59
N ALA A 106 9.93 21.66 -14.85
CA ALA A 106 9.23 21.41 -13.61
C ALA A 106 9.73 22.36 -12.50
N SER A 107 8.84 23.01 -11.78
CA SER A 107 9.19 23.94 -10.70
C SER A 107 10.01 23.31 -9.57
N ASN A 108 9.92 21.99 -9.40
CA ASN A 108 10.70 21.17 -8.46
C ASN A 108 11.66 20.21 -9.18
N GLY A 109 11.96 20.45 -10.45
CA GLY A 109 12.79 19.58 -11.29
C GLY A 109 14.19 19.38 -10.72
N GLU A 110 14.88 20.47 -10.38
CA GLU A 110 16.22 20.41 -9.78
C GLU A 110 16.23 19.69 -8.42
N GLN A 111 15.22 19.91 -7.57
CA GLN A 111 15.08 19.20 -6.30
C GLN A 111 14.91 17.68 -6.53
N ILE A 112 14.11 17.28 -7.51
CA ILE A 112 13.89 15.87 -7.85
C ILE A 112 15.16 15.26 -8.43
N LYS A 113 15.89 15.97 -9.30
CA LYS A 113 17.21 15.55 -9.84
C LYS A 113 18.16 15.19 -8.69
N ASN A 114 18.36 16.13 -7.77
CA ASN A 114 19.24 15.95 -6.63
C ASN A 114 18.79 14.81 -5.71
N SER A 115 17.47 14.65 -5.54
CA SER A 115 16.91 13.56 -4.72
C SER A 115 17.15 12.19 -5.35
N LEU A 116 16.93 12.05 -6.66
CA LEU A 116 17.19 10.80 -7.39
C LEU A 116 18.67 10.40 -7.31
N GLU A 117 19.58 11.34 -7.53
CA GLU A 117 21.03 11.09 -7.44
C GLU A 117 21.48 10.76 -6.02
N LYS A 118 20.82 11.33 -5.01
CA LYS A 118 21.09 11.02 -3.59
C LYS A 118 20.57 9.63 -3.20
N TRP A 119 19.39 9.26 -3.68
CA TRP A 119 18.77 7.96 -3.35
C TRP A 119 19.48 6.81 -4.04
N TYR A 120 20.02 7.04 -5.23
CA TYR A 120 20.52 6.00 -6.10
C TYR A 120 21.86 6.41 -6.71
N SER A 121 22.92 5.77 -6.23
CA SER A 121 24.26 5.93 -6.81
C SER A 121 24.40 5.01 -8.03
N VAL A 122 24.81 5.56 -9.17
CA VAL A 122 25.12 4.79 -10.37
C VAL A 122 26.55 5.10 -10.81
N GLU A 123 27.38 4.07 -10.95
CA GLU A 123 28.80 4.21 -11.31
C GLU A 123 29.01 4.54 -12.80
N ASN A 124 28.03 4.27 -13.67
CA ASN A 124 28.17 4.40 -15.12
C ASN A 124 27.56 5.69 -15.67
N LYS A 125 28.42 6.57 -16.19
CA LYS A 125 28.12 7.87 -16.82
C LYS A 125 27.91 7.77 -18.34
N LYS A 126 27.07 6.86 -18.84
CA LYS A 126 26.70 6.88 -20.27
C LYS A 126 25.32 7.51 -20.42
N GLU A 127 25.26 8.61 -21.20
CA GLU A 127 24.12 9.47 -21.53
C GLU A 127 23.22 9.87 -20.35
N GLU A 128 23.09 11.17 -20.12
CA GLU A 128 22.37 11.73 -18.97
C GLU A 128 20.91 11.23 -18.90
N ASP A 129 20.23 11.10 -20.03
CA ASP A 129 18.83 10.62 -20.07
C ASP A 129 18.70 9.12 -19.75
N ASN A 130 19.65 8.30 -20.20
CA ASN A 130 19.70 6.86 -19.87
C ASN A 130 19.96 6.64 -18.38
N LYS A 131 20.82 7.47 -17.78
CA LYS A 131 21.02 7.49 -16.31
C LYS A 131 19.69 7.75 -15.60
N TYR A 132 18.97 8.82 -15.95
CA TYR A 132 17.74 9.16 -15.23
C TYR A 132 16.57 8.21 -15.51
N LYS A 133 16.51 7.61 -16.71
CA LYS A 133 15.59 6.49 -17.00
C LYS A 133 15.83 5.32 -16.05
N PHE A 134 17.09 4.97 -15.80
CA PHE A 134 17.45 3.93 -14.83
C PHE A 134 17.15 4.34 -13.39
N LEU A 135 17.41 5.59 -13.00
CA LEU A 135 17.05 6.07 -11.65
C LEU A 135 15.55 6.07 -11.41
N PHE A 136 14.76 6.45 -12.41
CA PHE A 136 13.30 6.34 -12.35
C PHE A 136 12.83 4.89 -12.24
N PHE A 137 13.50 3.95 -12.93
CA PHE A 137 13.23 2.53 -12.77
C PHE A 137 13.45 2.07 -11.32
N LEU A 138 14.59 2.40 -10.72
CA LEU A 138 14.89 2.07 -9.32
C LEU A 138 13.86 2.67 -8.36
N LEU A 139 13.43 3.92 -8.59
CA LEU A 139 12.35 4.57 -7.85
C LEU A 139 11.04 3.78 -7.96
N SER A 140 10.69 3.36 -9.17
CA SER A 140 9.46 2.62 -9.45
C SER A 140 9.45 1.24 -8.78
N GLU A 141 10.59 0.54 -8.80
CA GLU A 141 10.77 -0.75 -8.14
C GLU A 141 10.66 -0.65 -6.62
N GLU A 142 11.28 0.37 -6.03
CA GLU A 142 11.23 0.55 -4.58
C GLU A 142 9.83 0.89 -4.08
N ILE A 143 9.10 1.73 -4.83
CA ILE A 143 7.69 2.04 -4.52
C ILE A 143 6.82 0.80 -4.70
N THR A 144 7.04 0.02 -5.76
CA THR A 144 6.35 -1.26 -5.99
C THR A 144 6.56 -2.20 -4.81
N LYS A 145 7.81 -2.40 -4.38
CA LYS A 145 8.14 -3.23 -3.23
C LYS A 145 7.45 -2.75 -1.95
N MET A 146 7.47 -1.45 -1.67
CA MET A 146 6.78 -0.90 -0.50
C MET A 146 5.28 -1.19 -0.53
N LEU A 147 4.61 -1.05 -1.68
CA LEU A 147 3.19 -1.36 -1.81
C LEU A 147 2.90 -2.86 -1.60
N TRP A 148 3.79 -3.74 -2.06
CA TRP A 148 3.72 -5.17 -1.78
C TRP A 148 3.88 -5.45 -0.27
N ASP A 149 4.88 -4.87 0.37
CA ASP A 149 5.13 -5.04 1.80
C ASP A 149 3.93 -4.57 2.65
N LEU A 150 3.32 -3.44 2.28
CA LEU A 150 2.11 -2.91 2.91
C LEU A 150 0.96 -3.93 2.86
N ARG A 151 0.76 -4.57 1.70
CA ARG A 151 -0.28 -5.59 1.49
C ARG A 151 0.01 -6.88 2.24
N VAL A 152 1.25 -7.35 2.21
CA VAL A 152 1.65 -8.59 2.92
C VAL A 152 1.44 -8.41 4.42
N LYS A 153 1.87 -7.26 4.96
CA LYS A 153 1.68 -6.94 6.38
C LYS A 153 0.20 -6.88 6.77
N ASP A 154 -0.64 -6.17 6.01
CA ASP A 154 -2.08 -6.10 6.25
C ASP A 154 -2.74 -7.49 6.21
N ARG A 155 -2.39 -8.32 5.21
CA ARG A 155 -2.91 -9.68 5.10
C ARG A 155 -2.50 -10.55 6.28
N LEU A 156 -1.24 -10.46 6.71
CA LEU A 156 -0.73 -11.23 7.85
C LEU A 156 -1.44 -10.82 9.14
N GLU A 157 -1.54 -9.52 9.42
CA GLU A 157 -2.23 -8.99 10.59
C GLU A 157 -3.70 -9.45 10.63
N LYS A 158 -4.41 -9.37 9.49
CA LYS A 158 -5.79 -9.85 9.38
C LYS A 158 -5.91 -11.37 9.60
N SER A 159 -4.97 -12.14 9.07
CA SER A 159 -4.97 -13.61 9.21
C SER A 159 -4.75 -14.02 10.67
N VAL A 160 -3.82 -13.37 11.37
CA VAL A 160 -3.57 -13.58 12.81
C VAL A 160 -4.81 -13.23 13.61
N LEU A 161 -5.40 -12.05 13.36
CA LEU A 161 -6.59 -11.59 14.07
C LEU A 161 -7.81 -12.50 13.82
N GLN A 162 -7.91 -13.08 12.63
CA GLN A 162 -8.95 -14.07 12.32
C GLN A 162 -8.69 -15.40 13.04
N ALA A 163 -7.44 -15.87 13.08
CA ALA A 163 -7.06 -17.08 13.82
C ALA A 163 -7.33 -16.93 15.32
N GLU A 164 -6.99 -15.78 15.92
CA GLU A 164 -7.30 -15.47 17.32
C GLU A 164 -8.82 -15.48 17.58
N LYS A 165 -9.62 -14.89 16.69
CA LYS A 165 -11.09 -14.92 16.81
C LYS A 165 -11.65 -16.34 16.75
N VAL A 166 -11.16 -17.16 15.82
CA VAL A 166 -11.60 -18.56 15.69
C VAL A 166 -11.22 -19.35 16.94
N PHE A 167 -9.99 -19.17 17.44
CA PHE A 167 -9.52 -19.80 18.67
C PHE A 167 -10.36 -19.42 19.89
N GLN A 168 -10.61 -18.12 20.09
CA GLN A 168 -11.44 -17.62 21.19
C GLN A 168 -12.88 -18.14 21.11
N LYS A 169 -13.45 -18.22 19.90
CA LYS A 169 -14.77 -18.79 19.69
C LYS A 169 -14.81 -20.28 20.07
N GLY A 170 -13.83 -21.06 19.64
CA GLY A 170 -13.71 -22.47 20.00
C GLY A 170 -13.55 -22.68 21.52
N GLN A 171 -12.72 -21.87 22.18
CA GLN A 171 -12.60 -21.92 23.65
C GLN A 171 -13.93 -21.61 24.35
N LEU A 172 -14.67 -20.63 23.86
CA LEU A 172 -15.99 -20.29 24.41
C LEU A 172 -17.01 -21.42 24.19
N GLU A 173 -16.99 -22.07 23.04
CA GLU A 173 -17.85 -23.21 22.73
C GLU A 173 -17.53 -24.41 23.64
N SER A 174 -16.26 -24.80 23.75
CA SER A 174 -15.85 -25.87 24.69
C SER A 174 -16.17 -25.52 26.15
N PHE A 175 -16.02 -24.26 26.55
CA PHE A 175 -16.41 -23.82 27.89
C PHE A 175 -17.92 -23.97 28.12
N LYS A 176 -18.76 -23.63 27.13
CA LYS A 176 -20.21 -23.83 27.21
C LYS A 176 -20.58 -25.31 27.30
N GLU A 177 -19.91 -26.17 26.54
CA GLU A 177 -20.10 -27.64 26.61
C GLU A 177 -19.81 -28.15 28.04
N ILE A 178 -18.62 -27.82 28.58
CA ILE A 178 -18.24 -28.19 29.95
C ILE A 178 -19.22 -27.65 31.00
N MET A 179 -19.70 -26.40 30.84
CA MET A 179 -20.69 -25.84 31.77
C MET A 179 -22.04 -26.56 31.70
N ASN A 180 -22.50 -26.91 30.50
CA ASN A 180 -23.77 -27.63 30.32
C ASN A 180 -23.72 -29.04 30.92
N GLU A 181 -22.53 -29.65 30.98
CA GLU A 181 -22.29 -30.94 31.60
C GLU A 181 -22.06 -30.86 33.13
N SER A 182 -22.01 -29.65 33.70
CA SER A 182 -21.77 -29.46 35.14
C SER A 182 -23.01 -29.70 36.00
N GLU A 183 -22.81 -29.98 37.29
CA GLU A 183 -23.91 -30.25 38.23
C GLU A 183 -24.83 -29.04 38.46
N ASN A 184 -24.33 -27.79 38.33
CA ASN A 184 -25.10 -26.56 38.55
C ASN A 184 -24.85 -25.49 37.46
N PRO A 185 -25.32 -25.69 36.22
CA PRO A 185 -25.00 -24.81 35.08
C PRO A 185 -25.51 -23.37 35.23
N GLU A 186 -26.65 -23.17 35.90
CA GLU A 186 -27.28 -21.85 36.07
C GLU A 186 -26.46 -20.93 36.99
N GLU A 187 -25.94 -21.46 38.09
CA GLU A 187 -25.14 -20.70 39.05
C GLU A 187 -23.78 -20.29 38.44
N ILE A 188 -23.15 -21.21 37.71
CA ILE A 188 -21.89 -20.92 37.02
C ILE A 188 -22.11 -19.86 35.92
N ASN A 189 -23.20 -19.96 35.15
CA ASN A 189 -23.56 -18.95 34.15
C ASN A 189 -23.75 -17.55 34.77
N ALA A 190 -24.46 -17.46 35.89
CA ALA A 190 -24.68 -16.20 36.59
C ALA A 190 -23.36 -15.55 37.06
N GLU A 191 -22.43 -16.35 37.60
CA GLU A 191 -21.13 -15.87 38.06
C GLU A 191 -20.21 -15.49 36.88
N VAL A 192 -20.22 -16.24 35.77
CA VAL A 192 -19.48 -15.91 34.54
C VAL A 192 -19.98 -14.59 33.95
N LEU A 193 -21.30 -14.38 33.89
CA LEU A 193 -21.90 -13.16 33.39
C LEU A 193 -21.51 -11.96 34.26
N LYS A 194 -21.60 -12.11 35.59
CA LYS A 194 -21.19 -11.08 36.56
C LYS A 194 -19.73 -10.67 36.40
N ARG A 195 -18.82 -11.66 36.24
CA ARG A 195 -17.38 -11.39 36.01
C ARG A 195 -17.14 -10.75 34.64
N THR A 196 -17.86 -11.17 33.61
CA THR A 196 -17.75 -10.59 32.26
C THR A 196 -18.18 -9.13 32.25
N ILE A 197 -19.31 -8.80 32.87
CA ILE A 197 -19.78 -7.40 32.99
C ILE A 197 -18.78 -6.54 33.77
N LYS A 198 -18.13 -7.09 34.80
CA LYS A 198 -17.07 -6.37 35.55
C LYS A 198 -15.84 -6.08 34.67
N LYS A 199 -15.46 -7.02 33.80
CA LYS A 199 -14.30 -6.89 32.91
C LYS A 199 -14.59 -6.11 31.63
N VAL A 200 -15.85 -6.10 31.18
CA VAL A 200 -16.30 -5.46 29.94
C VAL A 200 -17.53 -4.59 30.24
N PRO A 201 -17.33 -3.40 30.85
CA PRO A 201 -18.43 -2.59 31.41
C PRO A 201 -19.46 -2.11 30.38
N GLN A 202 -19.04 -1.99 29.12
CA GLN A 202 -19.87 -1.59 27.97
C GLN A 202 -20.95 -2.62 27.56
N LEU A 203 -20.93 -3.84 28.12
CA LEU A 203 -21.98 -4.85 27.94
C LEU A 203 -23.11 -4.75 28.98
N ARG A 204 -23.16 -3.68 29.80
CA ARG A 204 -24.30 -3.44 30.69
C ARG A 204 -25.57 -3.29 29.88
N VAL A 205 -26.39 -4.33 29.85
CA VAL A 205 -27.76 -4.24 29.37
C VAL A 205 -28.55 -3.47 30.43
N GLU A 206 -28.98 -2.26 30.11
CA GLU A 206 -29.97 -1.56 30.94
C GLU A 206 -31.26 -2.38 30.91
N SER A 207 -31.57 -3.05 32.01
CA SER A 207 -32.89 -3.66 32.21
C SER A 207 -33.91 -2.53 32.23
N LYS A 208 -34.67 -2.36 31.14
CA LYS A 208 -35.86 -1.50 31.13
C LYS A 208 -36.81 -2.01 32.23
N LYS A 209 -37.19 -1.07 33.11
CA LYS A 209 -38.24 -1.22 34.13
C LYS A 209 -39.56 -1.62 33.51
#